data_AF-A0A7Y5CTA8-F1
#
_entry.id   AF-A0A7Y5CTA8-F1
#
_cell.length_a   1.000
_cell.length_b   1.000
_cell.length_c   1.000
_cell.angle_alpha   90.00
_cell.angle_beta   90.00
_cell.angle_gamma   90.00
#
_symmetry.space_group_name_H-M   'P 1'
#
loop_
_entity.id
_entity.type
_entity.pdbx_description
1 polymer ?
#
loop_
_entity_poly.entity_id
_entity_poly.type
_entity_poly.pdbx_seq_one_letter_code
_entity_poly.pdbx_strand_id
1 'polypeptide(L)' 'MISGLICLLGGLGCKQQPEAKPATGAEAQIPEGRQRITVGATPLFVEVVQTDAERMRGLMFREQLPEDQGMLFVFE' A
#
# COMPACT_ATOMS: atom_id res chain seq x y z
N MET A 1 17.91 47.48 34.81
CA MET A 1 17.76 48.02 33.45
C MET A 1 17.99 46.87 32.47
N ILE A 2 17.01 45.98 32.28
CA ILE A 2 15.90 46.08 31.30
C ILE A 2 16.50 45.92 29.88
N SER A 3 16.54 44.75 29.26
CA SER A 3 15.45 43.97 28.63
C SER A 3 15.65 43.98 27.12
N GLY A 4 15.59 42.80 26.49
CA GLY A 4 15.06 42.67 25.13
C GLY A 4 16.01 42.20 24.03
N LEU A 5 15.54 41.15 23.34
CA LEU A 5 15.62 40.96 21.88
C LEU A 5 17.01 40.49 21.38
N ILE A 6 17.23 39.26 20.88
CA ILE A 6 16.43 38.54 19.88
C ILE A 6 16.77 37.04 19.93
N CYS A 7 15.72 36.24 19.81
CA CYS A 7 15.73 34.80 19.59
C CYS A 7 15.69 34.50 18.08
N LEU A 8 16.11 33.27 17.73
CA LEU A 8 15.73 32.50 16.53
C LEU A 8 16.42 32.86 15.20
N LEU A 9 17.16 31.88 14.64
CA LEU A 9 16.79 31.15 13.41
C LEU A 9 17.99 30.34 12.89
N GLY A 10 17.81 29.03 12.68
CA GLY A 10 18.72 28.26 11.80
C GLY A 10 19.23 26.91 12.32
N GLY A 11 18.49 26.21 13.19
CA GLY A 11 18.70 24.78 13.40
C GLY A 11 17.54 24.01 12.79
N LEU A 12 17.78 23.23 11.73
CA LEU A 12 17.04 22.00 11.37
C LEU A 12 17.64 21.42 10.09
N GLY A 13 18.65 20.57 10.28
CA GLY A 13 19.09 19.64 9.24
C GLY A 13 17.96 18.67 8.92
N CYS A 14 17.73 18.44 7.63
CA CYS A 14 16.83 17.39 7.14
C CYS A 14 17.37 16.02 7.57
N LYS A 15 16.90 15.54 8.71
CA LYS A 15 16.97 14.14 9.10
C LYS A 15 16.18 13.33 8.05
N GLN A 16 16.87 12.42 7.36
CA GLN A 16 16.29 11.30 6.62
C GLN A 16 15.07 10.76 7.37
N GLN A 17 13.93 10.70 6.69
CA GLN A 17 12.91 9.72 7.04
C GLN A 17 12.84 8.71 5.90
N PRO A 18 13.43 7.52 6.08
CA PRO A 18 13.20 6.39 5.19
C PRO A 18 11.70 6.07 5.21
N GLU A 19 11.07 6.10 4.05
CA GLU A 19 9.69 5.63 3.86
C GLU A 19 9.70 4.10 3.92
N ALA A 20 9.91 3.57 5.12
CA ALA A 20 9.54 2.22 5.46
C ALA A 20 8.02 2.17 5.61
N LYS A 21 7.40 1.35 4.76
CA LYS A 21 5.98 1.00 4.69
C LYS A 21 5.21 1.17 6.02
N PRO A 22 4.10 1.92 6.05
CA PRO A 22 3.20 1.85 7.17
C PRO A 22 2.44 0.52 7.09
N ALA A 23 2.88 -0.45 7.89
CA ALA A 23 2.00 -1.50 8.39
C ALA A 23 1.30 -0.95 9.64
N THR A 24 0.21 -0.20 9.45
CA THR A 24 -0.62 0.33 10.54
C THR A 24 -2.09 0.30 10.15
N GLY A 25 -2.88 -0.47 10.91
CA GLY A 25 -4.32 -0.23 11.09
C GLY A 25 -5.25 -1.05 10.21
N ALA A 26 -5.84 -2.08 10.80
CA ALA A 26 -6.97 -2.85 10.28
C ALA A 26 -8.27 -2.01 10.22
N GLU A 27 -8.25 -0.94 9.44
CA GLU A 27 -9.45 -0.45 8.76
C GLU A 27 -9.33 -1.00 7.35
N ALA A 28 -10.31 -1.83 6.93
CA ALA A 28 -10.27 -2.58 5.68
C ALA A 28 -10.37 -1.65 4.46
N GLN A 29 -9.32 -0.88 4.23
CA GLN A 29 -9.11 -0.09 3.04
C GLN A 29 -8.86 -1.07 1.91
N ILE A 30 -9.89 -1.32 1.10
CA ILE A 30 -9.76 -2.15 -0.10
C ILE A 30 -8.73 -1.44 -0.99
N PRO A 31 -7.59 -2.08 -1.31
CA PRO A 31 -6.61 -1.46 -2.18
C PRO A 31 -7.25 -1.15 -3.53
N GLU A 32 -6.95 0.01 -4.10
CA GLU A 32 -7.55 0.44 -5.37
C GLU A 32 -7.40 -0.63 -6.46
N GLY A 33 -8.46 -0.81 -7.26
CA GLY A 33 -8.51 -1.82 -8.33
C GLY A 33 -8.64 -3.27 -7.85
N ARG A 34 -8.85 -3.53 -6.56
CA ARG A 34 -9.05 -4.89 -6.02
C ARG A 34 -10.45 -5.07 -5.45
N GLN A 35 -10.92 -6.30 -5.44
CA GLN A 35 -12.16 -6.73 -4.79
C GLN A 35 -11.85 -7.58 -3.56
N ARG A 36 -12.61 -7.40 -2.49
CA ARG A 36 -12.53 -8.25 -1.30
C ARG A 36 -13.38 -9.50 -1.48
N ILE A 37 -12.77 -10.67 -1.38
CA ILE A 37 -13.44 -11.96 -1.32
C ILE A 37 -13.17 -12.64 0.03
N THR A 38 -13.88 -13.71 0.33
CA THR A 38 -13.63 -14.54 1.53
C THR A 38 -13.52 -15.99 1.13
N VAL A 39 -12.41 -16.62 1.50
CA VAL A 39 -12.13 -18.04 1.23
C VAL A 39 -12.06 -18.75 2.58
N GLY A 40 -13.06 -19.56 2.89
CA GLY A 40 -13.24 -20.12 4.23
C GLY A 40 -13.47 -19.00 5.26
N ALA A 41 -12.54 -18.85 6.21
CA ALA A 41 -12.56 -17.77 7.21
C ALA A 41 -11.60 -16.62 6.88
N THR A 42 -10.90 -16.68 5.75
CA THR A 42 -9.83 -15.73 5.41
C THR A 42 -10.33 -14.70 4.38
N PRO A 43 -10.34 -13.40 4.71
CA PRO A 43 -10.57 -12.35 3.71
C PRO A 43 -9.34 -12.19 2.82
N LEU A 44 -9.55 -12.06 1.52
CA LEU A 44 -8.50 -11.82 0.52
C LEU A 44 -8.89 -10.66 -0.38
N PHE A 45 -7.90 -9.92 -0.88
CA PHE A 45 -8.08 -8.87 -1.88
C PHE A 45 -7.54 -9.33 -3.23
N VAL A 46 -8.44 -9.45 -4.21
CA VAL A 46 -8.12 -10.00 -5.53
C VAL A 46 -8.29 -8.96 -6.63
N GLU A 47 -7.37 -8.98 -7.59
CA GLU A 47 -7.52 -8.31 -8.87
C GLU A 47 -8.22 -9.27 -9.84
N VAL A 48 -9.34 -8.85 -10.44
CA VAL A 48 -10.14 -9.70 -11.31
C VAL A 48 -9.62 -9.62 -12.74
N VAL A 49 -9.23 -10.77 -13.27
CA VAL A 49 -8.64 -10.92 -14.60
C VAL A 49 -9.64 -11.66 -15.49
N GLN A 50 -10.09 -11.00 -16.56
CA GLN A 50 -11.17 -11.53 -17.43
C GLN A 50 -10.67 -11.77 -18.86
N THR A 51 -9.79 -10.91 -19.37
CA THR A 51 -9.35 -10.98 -20.77
C THR A 51 -8.07 -11.79 -20.93
N ASP A 52 -7.91 -12.42 -22.10
CA ASP A 52 -6.69 -13.15 -22.49
C ASP A 52 -5.43 -12.28 -22.37
N ALA A 53 -5.54 -11.00 -22.73
CA ALA A 53 -4.46 -10.04 -22.63
C ALA A 53 -4.01 -9.82 -21.17
N GLU A 54 -4.96 -9.66 -20.24
CA GLU A 54 -4.66 -9.53 -18.82
C GLU A 54 -4.10 -10.83 -18.23
N ARG A 55 -4.58 -11.99 -18.70
CA ARG A 55 -4.05 -13.30 -18.27
C ARG A 55 -2.59 -13.48 -18.63
N MET A 56 -2.20 -13.09 -19.84
CA MET A 56 -0.81 -13.13 -20.28
C MET A 56 0.09 -12.22 -19.45
N ARG A 57 -0.42 -11.13 -18.87
CA ARG A 57 0.36 -10.25 -17.98
C ARG A 57 0.69 -10.95 -16.67
N GLY A 58 -0.24 -11.73 -16.13
CA GLY A 58 -0.06 -12.53 -14.91
C GLY A 58 0.56 -11.74 -13.75
N LEU A 59 1.43 -12.39 -12.98
CA LEU A 59 2.18 -11.77 -11.87
C LEU A 59 3.48 -11.06 -12.34
N MET A 60 3.75 -10.97 -13.64
CA MET A 60 5.09 -10.68 -14.19
C MET A 60 5.66 -9.28 -13.93
N PHE A 61 5.00 -8.45 -13.13
CA PHE A 61 5.45 -7.10 -12.81
C PHE A 61 5.37 -6.78 -11.32
N ARG A 62 5.35 -7.80 -10.46
CA ARG A 62 5.20 -7.63 -9.02
C ARG A 62 6.50 -8.05 -8.34
N GLU A 63 7.09 -7.12 -7.60
CA GLU A 63 8.24 -7.42 -6.74
C GLU A 63 7.84 -8.25 -5.52
N GLN A 64 6.59 -8.09 -5.05
CA GLN A 64 6.08 -8.73 -3.84
C GLN A 64 4.58 -9.09 -4.02
N LEU A 65 4.14 -10.19 -3.42
CA LEU A 65 2.72 -10.55 -3.29
C LEU A 65 2.38 -10.70 -1.80
N PRO A 66 1.58 -9.80 -1.22
CA PRO A 66 1.11 -9.93 0.16
C PRO A 66 0.29 -11.20 0.38
N GLU A 67 0.31 -11.75 1.60
CA GLU A 67 -0.37 -13.01 1.95
C GLU A 67 -1.90 -12.95 1.80
N ASP A 68 -2.48 -11.77 1.93
CA ASP A 68 -3.91 -11.49 1.80
C ASP A 68 -4.29 -10.99 0.40
N GLN A 69 -3.39 -11.09 -0.60
CA GLN A 69 -3.62 -10.58 -1.95
C GLN A 69 -3.40 -11.63 -3.05
N GLY A 70 -4.17 -11.50 -4.13
CA GLY A 70 -4.05 -12.41 -5.27
C GLY A 70 -4.62 -11.86 -6.57
N MET A 71 -4.63 -12.70 -7.60
CA MET A 71 -5.43 -12.51 -8.81
C MET A 71 -6.48 -13.61 -8.90
N LEU A 72 -7.68 -13.22 -9.33
CA LEU A 72 -8.76 -14.14 -9.64
C LEU A 72 -8.94 -14.20 -11.16
N PHE A 73 -8.67 -15.36 -11.73
CA PHE A 73 -8.84 -15.61 -13.15
C PHE A 73 -10.22 -16.21 -13.40
N VAL A 74 -11.07 -15.47 -14.12
CA VAL A 74 -12.41 -15.94 -14.51
C VAL A 74 -12.35 -16.39 -15.97
N PHE A 75 -12.84 -17.60 -16.22
CA PHE A 75 -12.95 -18.19 -17.55
C PHE A 75 -14.43 -18.43 -17.85
N GLU A 76 -14.85 -18.15 -19.08
CA GLU A 76 -16.18 -18.52 -19.60
C GLU A 76 -16.15 -19.89 -20.28
#